data_AF-A0A0U5EA54-F1
#
_entry.id   AF-A0A0U5EA54-F1
#
_cell.length_a   1.000
_cell.length_b   1.000
_cell.length_c   1.000
_cell.angle_alpha   90.00
_cell.angle_beta   90.00
_cell.angle_gamma   90.00
#
_symmetry.space_group_name_H-M   'P 1'
#
loop_
_entity.id
_entity.type
_entity.pdbx_description
1 polymer ?
#
loop_
_entity_poly.entity_id
_entity_poly.type
_entity_poly.pdbx_seq_one_letter_code
_entity_poly.pdbx_strand_id
1 'polypeptide(L)'
;MLSSIECPCCGNQDSNLLKPEGAHWRCLACGNGWESEVVPTAHRPTAATLSRLGSEIRGVEQVIAVLRTPDNGFSRLAGALSSGDLQAYLETRGELGESLRGSITESLERLRTQPRLALFTLSCLLTDDPLSVTPDVEVRSLDDLVRLLAPATPGREATLAGFCALIADGRLGEWLRTRVPVGGEDTLAAMDAVLRTYPGEPDLAVYTLLWRLAPDLGFPVGDGWVKTTKELAAWIDRDDDHRTRGLDLLDRGWVGTWLLANGRLDASGDLSARVPLGLTRAARAETLLWLLDPDVPGPRVLAEPARLKLSFKSSSPESTIGVTLRSEGPGYAWGSVDLQGAVPGVELLTRQFDGTPSTVSLRVRPSTMRPGVSRDLSLVIRTYGPREDHELRVPMRLRIRGSATAMARTTTSGPWALNTFRLLLGGASGAVIGATLGVLAGGILSVVVVFLLGFPAILLLLFIHNIMELLIEYVGKTVGTIGIAAGIWIGLVFGATNAARSWLSTVVLVAIAIALVLYGIENQGSVVATVQDISWFQ
;
A
#
# COMPACT_ATOMS: atom_id res chain seq x y z
N MET A 1 -31.37 -32.04 -18.06
CA MET A 1 -32.59 -32.84 -18.31
C MET A 1 -32.46 -34.14 -17.52
N LEU A 2 -33.17 -34.27 -16.40
CA LEU A 2 -33.34 -35.57 -15.72
C LEU A 2 -34.66 -36.13 -16.23
N SER A 3 -34.61 -37.17 -17.05
CA SER A 3 -35.79 -37.99 -17.32
C SER A 3 -36.35 -38.47 -15.97
N SER A 4 -37.67 -38.41 -15.81
CA SER A 4 -38.42 -38.69 -14.58
C SER A 4 -37.85 -39.88 -13.80
N ILE A 5 -37.25 -39.61 -12.63
CA ILE A 5 -36.87 -40.65 -11.68
C ILE A 5 -38.16 -41.15 -11.05
N GLU A 6 -38.47 -42.44 -11.22
CA GLU A 6 -39.64 -43.08 -10.65
C GLU A 6 -39.18 -43.95 -9.47
N CYS A 7 -39.85 -43.83 -8.32
CA CYS A 7 -39.57 -44.68 -7.18
C CYS A 7 -39.93 -46.14 -7.52
N PRO A 8 -38.96 -47.09 -7.53
CA PRO A 8 -39.24 -48.47 -7.92
C PRO A 8 -40.19 -49.18 -6.94
N CYS A 9 -40.30 -48.69 -5.70
CA CYS A 9 -41.18 -49.29 -4.70
C CYS A 9 -42.65 -48.86 -4.85
N CYS A 10 -42.93 -47.66 -5.35
CA CYS A 10 -44.29 -47.10 -5.32
C CYS A 10 -44.73 -46.38 -6.61
N GLY A 11 -43.88 -46.33 -7.64
CA GLY A 11 -44.18 -45.71 -8.93
C GLY A 11 -44.28 -44.17 -8.88
N ASN A 12 -43.84 -43.53 -7.79
CA ASN A 12 -43.99 -42.09 -7.64
C ASN A 12 -42.91 -41.34 -8.44
N GLN A 13 -43.34 -40.41 -9.30
CA GLN A 13 -42.48 -39.60 -10.17
C GLN A 13 -42.32 -38.14 -9.69
N ASP A 14 -42.94 -37.76 -8.57
CA ASP A 14 -42.79 -36.41 -8.03
C ASP A 14 -41.39 -36.21 -7.45
N SER A 15 -40.58 -35.41 -8.17
CA SER A 15 -39.20 -35.11 -7.81
C SER A 15 -39.01 -34.50 -6.42
N ASN A 16 -40.03 -33.83 -5.85
CA ASN A 16 -39.93 -33.28 -4.50
C ASN A 16 -39.96 -34.36 -3.41
N LEU A 17 -40.48 -35.55 -3.74
CA LEU A 17 -40.57 -36.69 -2.85
C LEU A 17 -39.36 -37.62 -2.97
N LEU A 18 -38.39 -37.31 -3.81
CA LEU A 18 -37.16 -38.09 -4.01
C LEU A 18 -35.96 -37.29 -3.53
N LYS A 19 -35.36 -37.70 -2.41
CA LYS A 19 -34.18 -37.03 -1.85
C LYS A 19 -32.92 -37.90 -2.00
N PRO A 20 -31.81 -37.34 -2.50
CA PRO A 20 -30.53 -38.02 -2.45
C PRO A 20 -29.98 -38.05 -1.01
N GLU A 21 -29.61 -39.23 -0.53
CA GLU A 21 -28.94 -39.49 0.75
C GLU A 21 -27.62 -40.25 0.45
N GLY A 22 -26.57 -39.52 0.04
CA GLY A 22 -25.31 -40.12 -0.37
C GLY A 22 -25.42 -40.86 -1.72
N ALA A 23 -25.02 -42.14 -1.75
CA ALA A 23 -25.16 -43.01 -2.93
C ALA A 23 -26.57 -43.58 -3.11
N HIS A 24 -27.48 -43.32 -2.18
CA HIS A 24 -28.84 -43.85 -2.18
C HIS A 24 -29.86 -42.75 -2.47
N TRP A 25 -30.98 -43.14 -3.06
CA TRP A 25 -32.16 -42.28 -3.17
C TRP A 25 -33.22 -42.76 -2.18
N ARG A 26 -33.87 -41.81 -1.49
CA ARG A 26 -34.95 -42.10 -0.57
C ARG A 26 -36.25 -41.48 -1.08
N CYS A 27 -37.28 -42.30 -1.21
CA CYS A 27 -38.62 -41.80 -1.50
C CYS A 27 -39.33 -41.45 -0.20
N LEU A 28 -39.65 -40.17 -0.02
CA LEU A 28 -40.39 -39.66 1.13
C LEU A 28 -41.84 -40.17 1.18
N ALA A 29 -42.41 -40.61 0.05
CA ALA A 29 -43.77 -41.13 -0.01
C ALA A 29 -43.89 -42.55 0.56
N CYS A 30 -42.90 -43.42 0.34
CA CYS A 30 -42.95 -44.82 0.80
C CYS A 30 -41.87 -45.16 1.85
N GLY A 31 -40.97 -44.23 2.16
CA GLY A 31 -39.93 -44.39 3.18
C GLY A 31 -38.73 -45.26 2.76
N ASN A 32 -38.82 -45.97 1.64
CA ASN A 32 -37.78 -46.88 1.18
C ASN A 32 -36.63 -46.14 0.51
N GLY A 33 -35.41 -46.57 0.84
CA GLY A 33 -34.20 -46.24 0.10
C GLY A 33 -33.91 -47.30 -0.94
N TRP A 34 -33.36 -46.90 -2.09
CA TRP A 34 -32.77 -47.84 -3.04
C TRP A 34 -31.40 -47.33 -3.50
N GLU A 35 -30.50 -48.28 -3.77
CA GLU A 35 -29.30 -48.00 -4.55
C GLU A 35 -29.74 -47.77 -5.99
N SER A 36 -29.45 -46.58 -6.48
CA SER A 36 -29.56 -46.32 -7.90
C SER A 36 -28.42 -47.05 -8.60
N GLU A 37 -28.66 -48.27 -9.10
CA GLU A 37 -27.75 -48.92 -10.08
C GLU A 37 -27.62 -48.10 -11.36
N VAL A 38 -28.52 -47.12 -11.55
CA VAL A 38 -28.20 -45.93 -12.32
C VAL A 38 -27.17 -45.14 -11.53
N VAL A 39 -25.91 -45.62 -11.53
CA VAL A 39 -24.78 -44.70 -11.71
C VAL A 39 -25.29 -43.75 -12.79
N PRO A 40 -25.41 -42.43 -12.55
CA PRO A 40 -25.76 -41.54 -13.64
C PRO A 40 -24.77 -41.89 -14.74
N THR A 41 -25.23 -42.64 -15.75
CA THR A 41 -24.36 -43.19 -16.77
C THR A 41 -23.82 -41.93 -17.38
N ALA A 42 -22.58 -41.58 -17.03
CA ALA A 42 -21.92 -40.36 -17.44
C ALA A 42 -22.24 -40.28 -18.91
N HIS A 43 -23.07 -39.29 -19.27
CA HIS A 43 -23.89 -39.29 -20.46
C HIS A 43 -22.92 -39.57 -21.61
N ARG A 44 -22.82 -40.83 -22.05
CA ARG A 44 -21.82 -41.18 -23.05
C ARG A 44 -22.31 -40.41 -24.25
N PRO A 45 -21.57 -39.40 -24.72
CA PRO A 45 -22.07 -38.52 -25.76
C PRO A 45 -22.39 -39.46 -26.91
N THR A 46 -23.68 -39.65 -27.19
CA THR A 46 -24.05 -40.57 -28.26
C THR A 46 -23.43 -40.01 -29.52
N ALA A 47 -22.89 -40.87 -30.39
CA ALA A 47 -22.35 -40.44 -31.68
C ALA A 47 -23.34 -39.54 -32.48
N ALA A 48 -24.63 -39.62 -32.13
CA ALA A 48 -25.73 -38.79 -32.63
C ALA A 48 -25.71 -37.30 -32.19
N THR A 49 -25.10 -36.94 -31.05
CA THR A 49 -25.01 -35.53 -30.62
C THR A 49 -23.82 -34.83 -31.28
N LEU A 50 -22.71 -35.55 -31.47
CA LEU A 50 -21.54 -35.05 -32.20
C LEU A 50 -21.75 -35.04 -33.71
N SER A 51 -22.59 -35.92 -34.27
CA SER A 51 -22.97 -35.82 -35.68
C SER A 51 -23.75 -34.53 -36.01
N ARG A 52 -24.37 -33.87 -35.01
CA ARG A 52 -25.00 -32.55 -35.15
C ARG A 52 -24.02 -31.38 -35.22
N LEU A 53 -22.79 -31.55 -34.71
CA LEU A 53 -21.71 -30.57 -34.90
C LEU A 53 -21.20 -30.53 -36.36
N GLY A 54 -21.66 -31.47 -37.18
CA GLY A 54 -21.16 -31.76 -38.53
C GLY A 54 -20.38 -33.07 -38.49
N SER A 55 -20.57 -33.91 -39.50
CA SER A 55 -20.00 -35.25 -39.67
C SER A 55 -18.46 -35.36 -39.75
N GLU A 56 -17.72 -34.32 -39.33
CA GLU A 56 -16.31 -34.12 -39.63
C GLU A 56 -15.38 -34.02 -38.40
N ILE A 57 -15.88 -33.82 -37.17
CA ILE A 57 -14.99 -33.72 -35.98
C ILE A 57 -14.56 -35.11 -35.49
N ARG A 58 -13.54 -35.69 -36.12
CA ARG A 58 -13.02 -37.04 -35.83
C ARG A 58 -11.95 -37.09 -34.76
N GLY A 59 -11.29 -35.97 -34.46
CA GLY A 59 -10.24 -35.82 -33.45
C GLY A 59 -10.06 -34.37 -33.00
N VAL A 60 -9.05 -34.16 -32.15
CA VAL A 60 -8.75 -32.84 -31.54
C VAL A 60 -8.37 -31.80 -32.60
N GLU A 61 -7.64 -32.19 -33.64
CA GLU A 61 -7.26 -31.31 -34.75
C GLU A 61 -8.46 -30.66 -35.45
N GLN A 62 -9.56 -31.38 -35.62
CA GLN A 62 -10.77 -30.79 -36.21
C GLN A 62 -11.47 -29.84 -35.23
N VAL A 63 -11.40 -30.08 -33.92
CA VAL A 63 -11.88 -29.11 -32.92
C VAL A 63 -11.07 -27.82 -33.04
N ILE A 64 -9.74 -27.92 -33.14
CA ILE A 64 -8.83 -26.78 -33.35
C ILE A 64 -9.17 -26.04 -34.66
N ALA A 65 -9.38 -26.76 -35.77
CA ALA A 65 -9.74 -26.15 -37.05
C ALA A 65 -11.07 -25.37 -36.96
N VAL A 66 -12.06 -25.92 -36.26
CA VAL A 66 -13.36 -25.26 -36.05
C VAL A 66 -13.21 -24.03 -35.13
N LEU A 67 -12.37 -24.10 -34.09
CA LEU A 67 -12.06 -22.97 -33.20
C LEU A 67 -11.40 -21.80 -33.94
N ARG A 68 -10.59 -22.09 -34.97
CA ARG A 68 -9.93 -21.07 -35.81
C ARG A 68 -10.81 -20.48 -36.90
N THR A 69 -11.99 -21.06 -37.15
CA THR A 69 -12.89 -20.58 -38.20
C THR A 69 -13.83 -19.50 -37.65
N PRO A 70 -13.87 -18.29 -38.25
CA PRO A 70 -14.83 -17.26 -37.83
C PRO A 70 -16.29 -17.75 -37.93
N ASP A 71 -17.14 -17.26 -37.01
CA ASP A 71 -18.61 -17.33 -37.02
C ASP A 71 -19.28 -18.72 -36.83
N ASN A 72 -19.30 -19.55 -37.88
CA ASN A 72 -20.18 -20.72 -37.95
C ASN A 72 -19.70 -21.91 -37.10
N GLY A 73 -18.38 -22.05 -36.96
CA GLY A 73 -17.78 -23.08 -36.09
C GLY A 73 -18.02 -22.79 -34.61
N PHE A 74 -17.84 -21.52 -34.24
CA PHE A 74 -17.96 -21.05 -32.87
C PHE A 74 -19.36 -21.33 -32.28
N SER A 75 -20.43 -20.95 -32.99
CA SER A 75 -21.80 -21.10 -32.48
C SER A 75 -22.18 -22.56 -32.21
N ARG A 76 -21.71 -23.49 -33.05
CA ARG A 76 -21.95 -24.92 -32.86
C ARG A 76 -21.18 -25.46 -31.66
N LEU A 77 -19.89 -25.11 -31.53
CA LEU A 77 -19.08 -25.48 -30.37
C LEU A 77 -19.64 -24.90 -29.07
N ALA A 78 -20.20 -23.68 -29.10
CA ALA A 78 -20.81 -23.06 -27.93
C ALA A 78 -22.07 -23.82 -27.48
N GLY A 79 -22.87 -24.30 -28.44
CA GLY A 79 -24.00 -25.18 -28.17
C GLY A 79 -23.57 -26.52 -27.54
N ALA A 80 -22.56 -27.16 -28.10
CA ALA A 80 -22.01 -28.42 -27.60
C ALA A 80 -21.30 -28.29 -26.25
N LEU A 81 -20.70 -27.13 -25.97
CA LEU A 81 -20.17 -26.79 -24.66
C LEU A 81 -21.31 -26.67 -23.64
N SER A 82 -22.38 -25.96 -23.99
CA SER A 82 -23.53 -25.73 -23.11
C SER A 82 -24.27 -27.02 -22.73
N SER A 83 -24.30 -28.00 -23.64
CA SER A 83 -24.87 -29.33 -23.40
C SER A 83 -23.93 -30.30 -22.66
N GLY A 84 -22.64 -29.96 -22.52
CA GLY A 84 -21.60 -30.83 -21.96
C GLY A 84 -21.04 -31.86 -22.95
N ASP A 85 -21.55 -31.90 -24.18
CA ASP A 85 -21.11 -32.87 -25.19
C ASP A 85 -19.65 -32.65 -25.61
N LEU A 86 -19.21 -31.40 -25.68
CA LEU A 86 -17.83 -31.06 -26.04
C LEU A 86 -16.83 -31.55 -24.98
N GLN A 87 -17.15 -31.37 -23.70
CA GLN A 87 -16.33 -31.86 -22.60
C GLN A 87 -16.28 -33.38 -22.58
N ALA A 88 -17.44 -34.05 -22.63
CA ALA A 88 -17.50 -35.50 -22.65
C ALA A 88 -16.78 -36.09 -23.88
N TYR A 89 -16.81 -35.40 -25.02
CA TYR A 89 -16.02 -35.78 -26.19
C TYR A 89 -14.53 -35.72 -25.92
N LEU A 90 -14.01 -34.60 -25.40
CA LEU A 90 -12.58 -34.42 -25.13
C LEU A 90 -12.07 -35.40 -24.07
N GLU A 91 -12.87 -35.72 -23.05
CA GLU A 91 -12.53 -36.71 -22.02
C GLU A 91 -12.30 -38.13 -22.58
N THR A 92 -13.02 -38.49 -23.66
CA THR A 92 -12.86 -39.79 -24.34
C THR A 92 -11.64 -39.89 -25.26
N ARG A 93 -10.94 -38.77 -25.52
CA ARG A 93 -9.77 -38.75 -26.40
C ARG A 93 -8.50 -39.11 -25.64
N GLY A 94 -8.03 -40.34 -25.86
CA GLY A 94 -6.77 -40.84 -25.28
C GLY A 94 -5.52 -40.09 -25.72
N GLU A 95 -5.61 -39.26 -26.78
CA GLU A 95 -4.53 -38.38 -27.25
C GLU A 95 -4.23 -37.22 -26.27
N LEU A 96 -5.20 -36.85 -25.42
CA LEU A 96 -5.00 -35.80 -24.43
C LEU A 96 -4.41 -36.38 -23.15
N GLY A 97 -3.24 -35.88 -22.74
CA GLY A 97 -2.64 -36.21 -21.45
C GLY A 97 -3.60 -35.92 -20.28
N GLU A 98 -3.48 -36.65 -19.18
CA GLU A 98 -4.38 -36.53 -18.02
C GLU A 98 -4.37 -35.12 -17.41
N SER A 99 -3.18 -34.49 -17.32
CA SER A 99 -3.05 -33.10 -16.85
C SER A 99 -3.81 -32.12 -17.74
N LEU A 100 -3.68 -32.22 -19.07
CA LEU A 100 -4.39 -31.35 -20.00
C LEU A 100 -5.90 -31.55 -19.94
N ARG A 101 -6.37 -32.80 -19.81
CA ARG A 101 -7.79 -33.10 -19.60
C ARG A 101 -8.33 -32.47 -18.33
N GLY A 102 -7.58 -32.57 -17.22
CA GLY A 102 -7.92 -31.90 -15.96
C GLY A 102 -8.09 -30.39 -16.14
N SER A 103 -7.11 -29.72 -16.75
CA SER A 103 -7.16 -28.27 -17.01
C SER A 103 -8.30 -27.85 -17.94
N ILE A 104 -8.61 -28.66 -18.96
CA ILE A 104 -9.76 -28.43 -19.85
C ILE A 104 -11.07 -28.51 -19.04
N THR A 105 -11.28 -29.61 -18.32
CA THR A 105 -12.51 -29.83 -17.53
C THR A 105 -12.71 -28.72 -16.50
N GLU A 106 -11.66 -28.37 -15.75
CA GLU A 106 -11.71 -27.27 -14.78
C GLU A 106 -12.07 -25.93 -15.43
N SER A 107 -11.43 -25.59 -16.55
CA SER A 107 -11.68 -24.33 -17.24
C SER A 107 -13.08 -24.24 -17.84
N LEU A 108 -13.58 -25.34 -18.44
CA LEU A 108 -14.90 -25.38 -19.06
C LEU A 108 -16.02 -25.30 -18.02
N GLU A 109 -15.88 -25.97 -16.87
CA GLU A 109 -16.84 -25.86 -15.77
C GLU A 109 -16.86 -24.44 -15.17
N ARG A 110 -15.68 -23.86 -14.91
CA ARG A 110 -15.57 -22.49 -14.39
C ARG A 110 -16.17 -21.44 -15.34
N LEU A 111 -15.99 -21.62 -16.64
CA LEU A 111 -16.44 -20.68 -17.68
C LEU A 111 -17.77 -21.08 -18.35
N ARG A 112 -18.53 -21.99 -17.75
CA ARG A 112 -19.77 -22.53 -18.32
C ARG A 112 -20.81 -21.46 -18.69
N THR A 113 -20.85 -20.35 -17.95
CA THR A 113 -21.75 -19.21 -18.22
C THR A 113 -21.21 -18.23 -19.26
N GLN A 114 -19.98 -18.42 -19.73
CA GLN A 114 -19.24 -17.53 -20.64
C GLN A 114 -18.68 -18.33 -21.84
N PRO A 115 -19.54 -18.84 -22.75
CA PRO A 115 -19.12 -19.78 -23.79
C PRO A 115 -18.04 -19.23 -24.73
N ARG A 116 -18.01 -17.91 -24.98
CA ARG A 116 -16.94 -17.24 -25.75
C ARG A 116 -15.58 -17.36 -25.08
N LEU A 117 -15.53 -17.05 -23.80
CA LEU A 117 -14.30 -17.12 -23.03
C LEU A 117 -13.85 -18.58 -22.81
N ALA A 118 -14.80 -19.50 -22.59
CA ALA A 118 -14.53 -20.93 -22.47
C ALA A 118 -13.92 -21.52 -23.76
N LEU A 119 -14.48 -21.22 -24.92
CA LEU A 119 -13.93 -21.69 -26.20
C LEU A 119 -12.59 -21.04 -26.56
N PHE A 120 -12.40 -19.76 -26.21
CA PHE A 120 -11.10 -19.11 -26.31
C PHE A 120 -10.04 -19.82 -25.44
N THR A 121 -10.38 -20.10 -24.18
CA THR A 121 -9.50 -20.82 -23.24
C THR A 121 -9.17 -22.22 -23.74
N LEU A 122 -10.18 -22.93 -24.27
CA LEU A 122 -9.99 -24.23 -24.90
C LEU A 122 -9.02 -24.15 -26.09
N SER A 123 -9.13 -23.12 -26.93
CA SER A 123 -8.17 -22.90 -28.02
C SER A 123 -6.76 -22.72 -27.48
N CYS A 124 -6.57 -21.90 -26.44
CA CYS A 124 -5.25 -21.67 -25.83
C CYS A 124 -4.65 -22.92 -25.19
N LEU A 125 -5.49 -23.82 -24.65
CA LEU A 125 -5.05 -25.10 -24.07
C LEU A 125 -4.67 -26.13 -25.15
N LEU A 126 -5.36 -26.09 -26.29
CA LEU A 126 -5.14 -27.04 -27.39
C LEU A 126 -4.07 -26.57 -28.38
N THR A 127 -3.75 -25.27 -28.43
CA THR A 127 -2.80 -24.69 -29.39
C THR A 127 -1.76 -23.79 -28.73
N ASP A 128 -0.58 -23.69 -29.37
CA ASP A 128 0.43 -22.70 -29.01
C ASP A 128 0.24 -21.36 -29.76
N ASP A 129 -1.02 -21.02 -30.09
CA ASP A 129 -1.29 -19.82 -30.88
C ASP A 129 -0.98 -18.55 -30.06
N PRO A 130 -0.43 -17.51 -30.71
CA PRO A 130 -0.23 -16.22 -30.08
C PRO A 130 -1.56 -15.56 -29.70
N LEU A 131 -1.52 -14.75 -28.65
CA LEU A 131 -2.61 -13.85 -28.30
C LEU A 131 -2.57 -12.63 -29.24
N SER A 132 -3.59 -12.50 -30.09
CA SER A 132 -3.77 -11.29 -30.89
C SER A 132 -4.29 -10.15 -30.00
N VAL A 133 -3.50 -9.09 -29.87
CA VAL A 133 -3.81 -7.87 -29.10
C VAL A 133 -4.44 -6.82 -30.01
N THR A 134 -3.90 -6.69 -31.21
CA THR A 134 -4.44 -5.89 -32.32
C THR A 134 -4.25 -6.70 -33.62
N PRO A 135 -4.81 -6.27 -34.77
CA PRO A 135 -4.62 -6.98 -36.04
C PRO A 135 -3.14 -7.20 -36.42
N ASP A 136 -2.25 -6.29 -36.02
CA ASP A 136 -0.83 -6.31 -36.38
C ASP A 136 0.10 -6.71 -35.21
N VAL A 137 -0.47 -6.97 -34.02
CA VAL A 137 0.31 -7.26 -32.81
C VAL A 137 -0.15 -8.54 -32.16
N GLU A 138 0.80 -9.46 -32.04
CA GLU A 138 0.66 -10.79 -31.45
C GLU A 138 1.63 -10.96 -30.27
N VAL A 139 1.20 -11.69 -29.24
CA VAL A 139 1.97 -12.00 -28.03
C VAL A 139 2.11 -13.51 -27.90
N ARG A 140 3.35 -14.02 -27.90
CA ARG A 140 3.64 -15.45 -27.73
C ARG A 140 4.11 -15.77 -26.32
N SER A 141 4.77 -14.83 -25.68
CA SER A 141 5.33 -14.99 -24.32
C SER A 141 5.01 -13.80 -23.43
N LEU A 142 5.27 -13.93 -22.13
CA LEU A 142 5.17 -12.83 -21.18
C LEU A 142 6.20 -11.73 -21.48
N ASP A 143 7.39 -12.09 -21.98
CA ASP A 143 8.43 -11.13 -22.33
C ASP A 143 7.99 -10.21 -23.49
N ASP A 144 7.15 -10.73 -24.39
CA ASP A 144 6.55 -9.92 -25.46
C ASP A 144 5.68 -8.80 -24.88
N LEU A 145 4.96 -9.04 -23.77
CA LEU A 145 4.14 -8.01 -23.11
C LEU A 145 5.00 -6.82 -22.69
N VAL A 146 6.12 -7.09 -22.02
CA VAL A 146 7.05 -6.07 -21.53
C VAL A 146 7.68 -5.31 -22.70
N ARG A 147 8.11 -6.03 -23.75
CA ARG A 147 8.71 -5.42 -24.94
C ARG A 147 7.73 -4.53 -25.70
N LEU A 148 6.50 -5.00 -25.88
CA LEU A 148 5.48 -4.30 -26.67
C LEU A 148 4.97 -3.02 -25.97
N LEU A 149 4.98 -2.99 -24.64
CA LEU A 149 4.55 -1.84 -23.84
C LEU A 149 5.70 -0.97 -23.32
N ALA A 150 6.93 -1.25 -23.74
CA ALA A 150 8.10 -0.45 -23.40
C ALA A 150 7.97 1.01 -23.92
N PRO A 151 8.57 2.00 -23.21
CA PRO A 151 8.40 3.42 -23.50
C PRO A 151 8.58 3.86 -24.96
N ALA A 152 9.53 3.26 -25.67
CA ALA A 152 9.94 3.67 -27.01
C ALA A 152 9.32 2.83 -28.13
N THR A 153 8.37 1.94 -27.81
CA THR A 153 7.79 1.03 -28.80
C THR A 153 6.74 1.75 -29.67
N PRO A 154 6.91 1.77 -31.01
CA PRO A 154 5.90 2.32 -31.92
C PRO A 154 4.55 1.61 -31.76
N GLY A 155 3.45 2.36 -31.77
CA GLY A 155 2.11 1.80 -31.63
C GLY A 155 1.71 1.40 -30.20
N ARG A 156 2.55 1.67 -29.20
CA ARG A 156 2.31 1.32 -27.78
C ARG A 156 0.92 1.69 -27.28
N GLU A 157 0.38 2.86 -27.62
CA GLU A 157 -0.95 3.28 -27.15
C GLU A 157 -2.06 2.38 -27.70
N ALA A 158 -2.01 2.05 -29.00
CA ALA A 158 -2.97 1.13 -29.61
C ALA A 158 -2.82 -0.28 -29.03
N THR A 159 -1.59 -0.72 -28.76
CA THR A 159 -1.31 -1.98 -28.10
C THR A 159 -1.84 -2.02 -26.67
N LEU A 160 -1.63 -0.95 -25.88
CA LEU A 160 -2.18 -0.82 -24.53
C LEU A 160 -3.70 -0.86 -24.53
N ALA A 161 -4.35 -0.13 -25.44
CA ALA A 161 -5.80 -0.18 -25.62
C ALA A 161 -6.29 -1.58 -25.98
N GLY A 162 -5.55 -2.32 -26.82
CA GLY A 162 -5.83 -3.72 -27.13
C GLY A 162 -5.76 -4.62 -25.89
N PHE A 163 -4.74 -4.47 -25.05
CA PHE A 163 -4.66 -5.21 -23.78
C PHE A 163 -5.80 -4.85 -22.83
N CYS A 164 -6.19 -3.58 -22.75
CA CYS A 164 -7.32 -3.15 -21.93
C CYS A 164 -8.63 -3.79 -22.40
N ALA A 165 -8.84 -3.92 -23.72
CA ALA A 165 -9.98 -4.64 -24.27
C ALA A 165 -9.95 -6.14 -23.90
N LEU A 166 -8.77 -6.77 -23.97
CA LEU A 166 -8.57 -8.17 -23.56
C LEU A 166 -8.75 -8.40 -22.05
N ILE A 167 -8.47 -7.41 -21.22
CA ILE A 167 -8.78 -7.45 -19.78
C ILE A 167 -10.29 -7.35 -19.59
N ALA A 168 -10.94 -6.39 -20.25
CA ALA A 168 -12.37 -6.14 -20.11
C ALA A 168 -13.24 -7.35 -20.50
N ASP A 169 -12.80 -8.15 -21.47
CA ASP A 169 -13.50 -9.37 -21.90
C ASP A 169 -12.97 -10.67 -21.26
N GLY A 170 -11.99 -10.56 -20.35
CA GLY A 170 -11.40 -11.67 -19.60
C GLY A 170 -10.40 -12.53 -20.38
N ARG A 171 -10.19 -12.31 -21.68
CA ARG A 171 -9.29 -13.13 -22.50
C ARG A 171 -7.84 -13.07 -22.05
N LEU A 172 -7.34 -11.92 -21.60
CA LEU A 172 -5.97 -11.82 -21.11
C LEU A 172 -5.76 -12.71 -19.87
N GLY A 173 -6.71 -12.71 -18.94
CA GLY A 173 -6.63 -13.52 -17.72
C GLY A 173 -6.61 -15.02 -18.02
N GLU A 174 -7.46 -15.48 -18.95
CA GLU A 174 -7.46 -16.88 -19.35
C GLU A 174 -6.21 -17.29 -20.10
N TRP A 175 -5.73 -16.45 -21.02
CA TRP A 175 -4.48 -16.73 -21.71
C TRP A 175 -3.31 -16.85 -20.72
N LEU A 176 -3.23 -15.98 -19.71
CA LEU A 176 -2.23 -16.07 -18.65
C LEU A 176 -2.34 -17.37 -17.85
N ARG A 177 -3.55 -17.82 -17.50
CA ARG A 177 -3.76 -19.13 -16.82
C ARG A 177 -3.22 -20.29 -17.65
N THR A 178 -3.39 -20.24 -18.97
CA THR A 178 -2.89 -21.30 -19.86
C THR A 178 -1.37 -21.27 -20.07
N ARG A 179 -0.72 -20.10 -19.95
CA ARG A 179 0.71 -19.93 -20.22
C ARG A 179 1.59 -19.94 -18.96
N VAL A 180 1.03 -19.65 -17.78
CA VAL A 180 1.77 -19.49 -16.52
C VAL A 180 1.12 -20.32 -15.39
N PRO A 181 1.15 -21.66 -15.49
CA PRO A 181 0.47 -22.52 -14.52
C PRO A 181 1.04 -22.42 -13.09
N VAL A 182 2.28 -21.94 -12.91
CA VAL A 182 2.92 -21.80 -11.59
C VAL A 182 3.25 -20.33 -11.35
N GLY A 183 2.66 -19.73 -10.30
CA GLY A 183 2.85 -18.31 -9.94
C GLY A 183 1.98 -17.31 -10.72
N GLY A 184 1.28 -17.76 -11.78
CA GLY A 184 0.33 -16.94 -12.52
C GLY A 184 -0.87 -16.50 -11.68
N GLU A 185 -1.33 -17.36 -10.76
CA GLU A 185 -2.49 -17.07 -9.90
C GLU A 185 -2.29 -15.85 -9.00
N ASP A 186 -1.10 -15.64 -8.41
CA ASP A 186 -0.84 -14.45 -7.61
C ASP A 186 -0.90 -13.17 -8.45
N THR A 187 -0.45 -13.26 -9.71
CA THR A 187 -0.45 -12.14 -10.66
C THR A 187 -1.87 -11.82 -11.11
N LEU A 188 -2.67 -12.84 -11.42
CA LEU A 188 -4.08 -12.69 -11.72
C LEU A 188 -4.87 -12.14 -10.55
N ALA A 189 -4.62 -12.64 -9.33
CA ALA A 189 -5.24 -12.15 -8.11
C ALA A 189 -4.93 -10.66 -7.87
N ALA A 190 -3.72 -10.20 -8.19
CA ALA A 190 -3.36 -8.79 -8.12
C ALA A 190 -4.07 -7.94 -9.18
N MET A 191 -4.15 -8.41 -10.43
CA MET A 191 -4.91 -7.73 -11.47
C MET A 191 -6.39 -7.62 -11.10
N ASP A 192 -6.99 -8.72 -10.63
CA ASP A 192 -8.40 -8.75 -10.20
C ASP A 192 -8.63 -7.83 -8.99
N ALA A 193 -7.67 -7.74 -8.06
CA ALA A 193 -7.74 -6.80 -6.94
C ALA A 193 -7.74 -5.36 -7.43
N VAL A 194 -6.89 -5.01 -8.41
CA VAL A 194 -6.88 -3.68 -9.03
C VAL A 194 -8.20 -3.38 -9.72
N LEU A 195 -8.74 -4.30 -10.52
CA LEU A 195 -10.01 -4.09 -11.24
C LEU A 195 -11.21 -3.96 -10.31
N ARG A 196 -11.21 -4.65 -9.16
CA ARG A 196 -12.26 -4.49 -8.14
C ARG A 196 -12.17 -3.15 -7.42
N THR A 197 -10.97 -2.71 -7.07
CA THR A 197 -10.76 -1.45 -6.33
C THR A 197 -10.88 -0.22 -7.25
N TYR A 198 -10.42 -0.35 -8.50
CA TYR A 198 -10.33 0.70 -9.51
C TYR A 198 -10.96 0.26 -10.84
N PRO A 199 -12.30 0.05 -10.90
CA PRO A 199 -12.96 -0.48 -12.09
C PRO A 199 -12.88 0.42 -13.32
N GLY A 200 -12.56 1.71 -13.16
CA GLY A 200 -12.33 2.66 -14.24
C GLY A 200 -10.90 2.67 -14.79
N GLU A 201 -10.01 1.80 -14.29
CA GLU A 201 -8.56 1.83 -14.55
C GLU A 201 -8.06 0.51 -15.17
N PRO A 202 -8.53 0.09 -16.37
CA PRO A 202 -8.05 -1.13 -17.00
C PRO A 202 -6.55 -1.07 -17.33
N ASP A 203 -6.04 0.10 -17.70
CA ASP A 203 -4.62 0.35 -17.92
C ASP A 203 -3.79 0.00 -16.68
N LEU A 204 -4.28 0.36 -15.48
CA LEU A 204 -3.58 0.06 -14.23
C LEU A 204 -3.46 -1.45 -13.99
N ALA A 205 -4.45 -2.24 -14.40
CA ALA A 205 -4.37 -3.70 -14.34
C ALA A 205 -3.31 -4.26 -15.32
N VAL A 206 -3.17 -3.68 -16.52
CA VAL A 206 -2.07 -3.99 -17.45
C VAL A 206 -0.72 -3.66 -16.80
N TYR A 207 -0.58 -2.48 -16.19
CA TYR A 207 0.67 -2.09 -15.52
C TYR A 207 0.98 -2.95 -14.29
N THR A 208 -0.05 -3.41 -13.56
CA THR A 208 0.11 -4.36 -12.46
C THR A 208 0.78 -5.64 -12.93
N LEU A 209 0.34 -6.17 -14.07
CA LEU A 209 0.97 -7.32 -14.72
C LEU A 209 2.41 -7.00 -15.12
N LEU A 210 2.63 -5.87 -15.79
CA LEU A 210 3.96 -5.47 -16.26
C LEU A 210 4.97 -5.29 -15.12
N TRP A 211 4.61 -4.62 -14.02
CA TRP A 211 5.51 -4.42 -12.88
C TRP A 211 5.80 -5.73 -12.13
N ARG A 212 4.91 -6.72 -12.19
CA ARG A 212 5.20 -8.07 -11.66
C ARG A 212 6.18 -8.85 -12.54
N LEU A 213 6.08 -8.70 -13.85
CA LEU A 213 6.97 -9.37 -14.81
C LEU A 213 8.33 -8.66 -14.90
N ALA A 214 8.34 -7.33 -14.78
CA ALA A 214 9.52 -6.48 -14.84
C ALA A 214 9.45 -5.39 -13.75
N PRO A 215 9.87 -5.69 -12.51
CA PRO A 215 9.84 -4.73 -11.39
C PRO A 215 10.71 -3.48 -11.63
N ASP A 216 11.72 -3.57 -12.50
CA ASP A 216 12.56 -2.43 -12.88
C ASP A 216 11.89 -1.52 -13.94
N LEU A 217 10.70 -1.87 -14.41
CA LEU A 217 9.93 -1.03 -15.32
C LEU A 217 9.53 0.27 -14.60
N GLY A 218 9.80 1.39 -15.26
CA GLY A 218 9.47 2.70 -14.72
C GLY A 218 7.97 2.89 -14.46
N PHE A 219 7.66 3.95 -13.75
CA PHE A 219 6.31 4.47 -13.59
C PHE A 219 6.00 5.46 -14.72
N PRO A 220 4.89 5.29 -15.47
CA PRO A 220 4.53 6.18 -16.55
C PRO A 220 4.02 7.52 -16.01
N VAL A 221 4.55 8.64 -16.52
CA VAL A 221 4.14 10.01 -16.14
C VAL A 221 4.04 10.91 -17.37
N GLY A 222 2.81 11.22 -17.80
CA GLY A 222 2.58 11.95 -19.05
C GLY A 222 3.23 11.21 -20.22
N ASP A 223 4.08 11.90 -20.99
CA ASP A 223 4.82 11.32 -22.12
C ASP A 223 6.12 10.62 -21.71
N GLY A 224 6.47 10.67 -20.43
CA GLY A 224 7.73 10.18 -19.88
C GLY A 224 7.57 9.02 -18.90
N TRP A 225 8.70 8.60 -18.34
CA TRP A 225 8.78 7.55 -17.34
C TRP A 225 9.78 7.91 -16.27
N VAL A 226 9.49 7.53 -15.03
CA VAL A 226 10.40 7.67 -13.89
C VAL A 226 10.75 6.28 -13.35
N LYS A 227 12.04 6.03 -13.11
CA LYS A 227 12.52 4.70 -12.69
C LYS A 227 12.57 4.53 -11.18
N THR A 228 12.67 5.64 -10.45
CA THR A 228 12.85 5.63 -9.00
C THR A 228 11.77 6.43 -8.30
N THR A 229 11.49 6.11 -7.03
CA THR A 229 10.53 6.88 -6.22
C THR A 229 10.97 8.33 -6.06
N LYS A 230 12.28 8.57 -5.99
CA LYS A 230 12.88 9.90 -5.98
C LYS A 230 12.64 10.69 -7.25
N GLU A 231 12.76 10.06 -8.42
CA GLU A 231 12.39 10.69 -9.69
C GLU A 231 10.89 11.01 -9.76
N LEU A 232 10.03 10.13 -9.23
CA LEU A 232 8.60 10.41 -9.11
C LEU A 232 8.33 11.59 -8.17
N ALA A 233 8.98 11.65 -7.01
CA ALA A 233 8.88 12.78 -6.09
C ALA A 233 9.30 14.09 -6.76
N ALA A 234 10.45 14.10 -7.45
CA ALA A 234 10.94 15.26 -8.19
C ALA A 234 10.01 15.67 -9.35
N TRP A 235 9.32 14.71 -9.97
CA TRP A 235 8.31 15.00 -10.99
C TRP A 235 7.07 15.66 -10.38
N ILE A 236 6.56 15.14 -9.26
CA ILE A 236 5.39 15.69 -8.54
C ILE A 236 5.69 17.09 -8.00
N ASP A 237 6.91 17.34 -7.53
CA ASP A 237 7.30 18.62 -6.90
C ASP A 237 7.65 19.73 -7.91
N ARG A 238 7.59 19.45 -9.22
CA ARG A 238 8.05 20.39 -10.27
C ARG A 238 7.22 21.68 -10.33
N ASP A 239 5.90 21.57 -10.32
CA ASP A 239 4.94 22.67 -10.36
C ASP A 239 3.54 22.22 -9.88
N ASP A 240 2.61 23.16 -9.72
CA ASP A 240 1.25 22.88 -9.22
C ASP A 240 0.45 21.92 -10.11
N ASP A 241 0.71 21.92 -11.42
CA ASP A 241 0.03 21.08 -12.40
C ASP A 241 0.49 19.61 -12.24
N HIS A 242 1.80 19.41 -12.11
CA HIS A 242 2.40 18.10 -11.82
C HIS A 242 1.98 17.59 -10.44
N ARG A 243 1.93 18.47 -9.45
CA ARG A 243 1.48 18.14 -8.09
C ARG A 243 0.02 17.67 -8.09
N THR A 244 -0.82 18.36 -8.85
CA THR A 244 -2.22 17.97 -9.08
C THR A 244 -2.32 16.61 -9.74
N ARG A 245 -1.58 16.36 -10.83
CA ARG A 245 -1.58 15.06 -11.52
C ARG A 245 -1.03 13.93 -10.64
N GLY A 246 0.00 14.19 -9.84
CA GLY A 246 0.57 13.22 -8.90
C GLY A 246 -0.46 12.75 -7.86
N LEU A 247 -1.27 13.68 -7.35
CA LEU A 247 -2.38 13.36 -6.46
C LEU A 247 -3.50 12.60 -7.15
N ASP A 248 -3.83 12.94 -8.40
CA ASP A 248 -4.84 12.21 -9.15
C ASP A 248 -4.38 10.77 -9.44
N LEU A 249 -3.08 10.57 -9.73
CA LEU A 249 -2.47 9.24 -9.85
C LEU A 249 -2.48 8.48 -8.52
N LEU A 250 -2.27 9.16 -7.39
CA LEU A 250 -2.43 8.57 -6.07
C LEU A 250 -3.88 8.12 -5.82
N ASP A 251 -4.85 8.99 -6.11
CA ASP A 251 -6.29 8.72 -5.91
C ASP A 251 -6.80 7.57 -6.78
N ARG A 252 -6.29 7.49 -8.02
CA ARG A 252 -6.60 6.40 -8.97
C ARG A 252 -5.82 5.11 -8.69
N GLY A 253 -5.04 5.06 -7.61
CA GLY A 253 -4.33 3.85 -7.17
C GLY A 253 -3.02 3.56 -7.89
N TRP A 254 -2.62 4.35 -8.89
CA TRP A 254 -1.43 4.12 -9.69
C TRP A 254 -0.17 4.08 -8.83
N VAL A 255 0.01 5.08 -7.97
CA VAL A 255 1.20 5.17 -7.12
C VAL A 255 1.27 4.02 -6.12
N GLY A 256 0.14 3.65 -5.50
CA GLY A 256 0.11 2.55 -4.53
C GLY A 256 0.41 1.20 -5.16
N THR A 257 -0.21 0.90 -6.31
CA THR A 257 0.02 -0.34 -7.04
C THR A 257 1.47 -0.47 -7.50
N TRP A 258 2.09 0.62 -7.98
CA TRP A 258 3.50 0.61 -8.37
C TRP A 258 4.45 0.41 -7.18
N LEU A 259 4.23 1.12 -6.07
CA LEU A 259 5.03 0.96 -4.86
C LEU A 259 4.92 -0.45 -4.27
N LEU A 260 3.73 -1.05 -4.33
CA LEU A 260 3.50 -2.43 -3.90
C LEU A 260 4.23 -3.42 -4.81
N ALA A 261 4.09 -3.28 -6.14
CA ALA A 261 4.74 -4.18 -7.10
C ALA A 261 6.27 -4.16 -6.99
N ASN A 262 6.86 -3.01 -6.65
CA ASN A 262 8.31 -2.85 -6.48
C ASN A 262 8.81 -3.13 -5.06
N GLY A 263 7.96 -3.71 -4.18
CA GLY A 263 8.32 -4.08 -2.81
C GLY A 263 8.66 -2.89 -1.91
N ARG A 264 8.22 -1.67 -2.27
CA ARG A 264 8.42 -0.43 -1.49
C ARG A 264 7.28 -0.19 -0.49
N LEU A 265 6.14 -0.81 -0.73
CA LEU A 265 5.03 -0.93 0.22
C LEU A 265 4.99 -2.38 0.72
N ASP A 266 4.69 -2.58 2.00
CA ASP A 266 4.48 -3.92 2.56
C ASP A 266 3.21 -4.55 2.00
N ALA A 267 3.06 -5.88 2.12
CA ALA A 267 1.90 -6.59 1.60
C ALA A 267 0.57 -6.18 2.24
N SER A 268 0.61 -5.55 3.44
CA SER A 268 -0.57 -4.90 4.01
C SER A 268 -1.10 -3.78 3.10
N GLY A 269 -0.22 -3.23 2.26
CA GLY A 269 -0.57 -2.45 1.07
C GLY A 269 -1.28 -1.15 1.37
N ASP A 270 -1.39 -0.78 2.65
CA ASP A 270 -2.27 0.31 3.05
C ASP A 270 -1.56 1.65 2.90
N LEU A 271 -1.44 2.09 1.64
CA LEU A 271 -1.00 3.43 1.33
C LEU A 271 -1.90 4.48 1.99
N SER A 272 -3.17 4.16 2.26
CA SER A 272 -4.10 5.08 2.93
C SER A 272 -3.77 5.26 4.42
N ALA A 273 -3.15 4.27 5.07
CA ALA A 273 -2.61 4.45 6.42
C ALA A 273 -1.42 5.43 6.45
N ARG A 274 -0.60 5.43 5.39
CA ARG A 274 0.57 6.33 5.26
C ARG A 274 0.20 7.71 4.72
N VAL A 275 -0.81 7.79 3.86
CA VAL A 275 -1.34 9.03 3.26
C VAL A 275 -2.86 9.08 3.50
N PRO A 276 -3.31 9.48 4.70
CA PRO A 276 -4.72 9.45 5.06
C PRO A 276 -5.59 10.31 4.14
N LEU A 277 -6.75 9.75 3.76
CA LEU A 277 -7.74 10.44 2.91
C LEU A 277 -8.38 11.66 3.60
N GLY A 278 -8.36 11.72 4.93
CA GLY A 278 -8.89 12.84 5.70
C GLY A 278 -8.00 14.10 5.67
N LEU A 279 -6.80 14.01 5.10
CA LEU A 279 -5.91 15.16 4.93
C LEU A 279 -6.35 16.03 3.76
N THR A 280 -6.00 17.32 3.83
CA THR A 280 -6.21 18.21 2.69
C THR A 280 -5.32 17.81 1.52
N ARG A 281 -5.71 18.19 0.30
CA ARG A 281 -4.98 17.84 -0.91
C ARG A 281 -3.51 18.27 -0.84
N ALA A 282 -3.22 19.46 -0.30
CA ALA A 282 -1.85 19.94 -0.08
C ALA A 282 -1.08 19.04 0.91
N ALA A 283 -1.65 18.74 2.07
CA ALA A 283 -1.02 17.87 3.07
C ALA A 283 -0.79 16.43 2.55
N ARG A 284 -1.72 15.91 1.73
CA ARG A 284 -1.55 14.62 1.05
C ARG A 284 -0.39 14.62 0.07
N ALA A 285 -0.22 15.70 -0.70
CA ALA A 285 0.89 15.82 -1.64
C ALA A 285 2.23 15.80 -0.91
N GLU A 286 2.36 16.57 0.17
CA GLU A 286 3.60 16.60 0.97
C GLU A 286 3.89 15.25 1.63
N THR A 287 2.86 14.60 2.18
CA THR A 287 3.01 13.26 2.75
C THR A 287 3.44 12.24 1.69
N LEU A 288 2.90 12.34 0.48
CA LEU A 288 3.30 11.53 -0.65
C LEU A 288 4.75 11.80 -1.06
N LEU A 289 5.16 13.07 -1.18
CA LEU A 289 6.53 13.43 -1.53
C LEU A 289 7.55 12.83 -0.56
N TRP A 290 7.26 12.91 0.74
CA TRP A 290 8.09 12.33 1.79
C TRP A 290 8.11 10.81 1.81
N LEU A 291 6.99 10.17 1.46
CA LEU A 291 6.95 8.72 1.30
C LEU A 291 7.85 8.27 0.14
N LEU A 292 7.87 9.04 -0.95
CA LEU A 292 8.62 8.73 -2.17
C LEU A 292 10.11 9.09 -2.06
N ASP A 293 10.43 10.22 -1.44
CA ASP A 293 11.79 10.68 -1.17
C ASP A 293 11.91 11.20 0.28
N PRO A 294 12.33 10.33 1.23
CA PRO A 294 12.56 10.73 2.61
C PRO A 294 13.66 11.79 2.76
N ASP A 295 14.52 11.99 1.75
CA ASP A 295 15.60 12.99 1.80
C ASP A 295 15.12 14.43 1.59
N VAL A 296 13.89 14.63 1.12
CA VAL A 296 13.32 15.96 0.92
C VAL A 296 13.21 16.67 2.27
N PRO A 297 13.82 17.87 2.44
CA PRO A 297 13.72 18.61 3.69
C PRO A 297 12.27 19.02 3.93
N GLY A 298 11.78 18.81 5.15
CA GLY A 298 10.43 19.21 5.51
C GLY A 298 10.26 20.73 5.64
N PRO A 299 9.08 21.28 5.33
CA PRO A 299 8.77 22.68 5.59
C PRO A 299 8.80 22.94 7.10
N ARG A 300 9.37 24.08 7.50
CA ARG A 300 9.38 24.54 8.88
C ARG A 300 8.15 25.39 9.15
N VAL A 301 7.59 25.32 10.35
CA VAL A 301 6.51 26.23 10.74
C VAL A 301 7.10 27.43 11.46
N LEU A 302 6.67 28.61 11.02
CA LEU A 302 6.86 29.87 11.74
C LEU A 302 5.51 30.34 12.29
N ALA A 303 5.53 30.94 13.48
CA ALA A 303 4.35 31.53 14.09
C ALA A 303 4.52 33.04 14.21
N GLU A 304 3.50 33.78 13.76
CA GLU A 304 3.42 35.23 13.85
C GLU A 304 2.18 35.62 14.68
N PRO A 305 2.34 36.22 15.87
CA PRO A 305 3.61 36.56 16.52
C PRO A 305 4.29 35.34 17.17
N ALA A 306 5.63 35.35 17.21
CA ALA A 306 6.42 34.27 17.83
C ALA A 306 6.30 34.18 19.36
N ARG A 307 5.74 35.22 20.01
CA ARG A 307 5.43 35.24 21.45
C ARG A 307 4.13 36.02 21.68
N LEU A 308 3.25 35.48 22.51
CA LEU A 308 1.99 36.13 22.87
C LEU A 308 2.07 36.80 24.24
N LYS A 309 1.69 38.07 24.31
CA LYS A 309 1.53 38.81 25.57
C LYS A 309 0.10 39.28 25.68
N LEU A 310 -0.69 38.58 26.49
CA LEU A 310 -2.11 38.82 26.65
C LEU A 310 -2.37 39.53 27.98
N SER A 311 -3.02 40.68 27.92
CA SER A 311 -3.38 41.46 29.10
C SER A 311 -4.82 41.92 29.00
N PHE A 312 -5.67 41.40 29.89
CA PHE A 312 -7.09 41.72 29.93
C PHE A 312 -7.47 42.32 31.28
N LYS A 313 -8.55 43.10 31.32
CA LYS A 313 -9.22 43.42 32.58
C LYS A 313 -10.14 42.24 32.92
N SER A 314 -10.35 41.94 34.20
CA SER A 314 -11.29 40.86 34.59
C SER A 314 -12.71 41.08 34.07
N SER A 315 -13.08 42.33 33.78
CA SER A 315 -14.37 42.70 33.18
C SER A 315 -14.34 42.82 31.65
N SER A 316 -13.23 42.48 30.99
CA SER A 316 -13.14 42.53 29.53
C SER A 316 -14.09 41.49 28.91
N PRO A 317 -14.73 41.80 27.76
CA PRO A 317 -15.52 40.83 27.03
C PRO A 317 -14.64 39.67 26.54
N GLU A 318 -15.30 38.58 26.15
CA GLU A 318 -14.64 37.47 25.45
C GLU A 318 -13.92 37.99 24.20
N SER A 319 -12.70 37.49 23.98
CA SER A 319 -11.83 37.92 22.88
C SER A 319 -11.22 36.72 22.19
N THR A 320 -11.12 36.78 20.86
CA THR A 320 -10.40 35.79 20.07
C THR A 320 -9.05 36.36 19.65
N ILE A 321 -7.98 35.64 19.94
CA ILE A 321 -6.60 35.98 19.58
C ILE A 321 -6.14 35.03 18.49
N GLY A 322 -5.65 35.58 17.37
CA GLY A 322 -5.08 34.80 16.27
C GLY A 322 -3.55 34.70 16.38
N VAL A 323 -3.01 33.52 16.07
CA VAL A 323 -1.60 33.30 15.71
C VAL A 323 -1.57 32.78 14.29
N THR A 324 -0.94 33.51 13.39
CA THR A 324 -0.79 33.07 11.99
C THR A 324 0.38 32.12 11.88
N LEU A 325 0.13 30.94 11.34
CA LEU A 325 1.17 29.97 10.99
C LEU A 325 1.55 30.13 9.53
N ARG A 326 2.85 30.09 9.25
CA ARG A 326 3.41 30.17 7.91
C ARG A 326 4.41 29.05 7.73
N SER A 327 4.37 28.40 6.57
CA SER A 327 5.40 27.44 6.16
C SER A 327 6.63 28.21 5.67
N GLU A 328 7.81 27.83 6.15
CA GLU A 328 9.12 28.32 5.73
C GLU A 328 9.87 27.18 5.02
N GLY A 329 10.41 27.48 3.84
CA GLY A 329 11.04 26.49 2.96
C GLY A 329 10.07 25.93 1.92
N PRO A 330 10.53 24.95 1.12
CA PRO A 330 9.69 24.27 0.14
C PRO A 330 8.62 23.40 0.84
N GLY A 331 7.41 23.37 0.26
CA GLY A 331 6.32 22.51 0.69
C GLY A 331 5.34 23.12 1.71
N TYR A 332 4.43 22.28 2.22
CA TYR A 332 3.34 22.65 3.13
C TYR A 332 3.44 21.93 4.48
N ALA A 333 3.68 22.67 5.56
CA ALA A 333 3.73 22.08 6.89
C ALA A 333 2.32 21.86 7.45
N TRP A 334 1.97 20.64 7.84
CA TRP A 334 0.67 20.32 8.42
C TRP A 334 0.86 19.61 9.76
N GLY A 335 -0.14 19.68 10.64
CA GLY A 335 0.12 19.35 12.04
C GLY A 335 -1.04 19.51 13.00
N SER A 336 -0.72 19.34 14.28
CA SER A 336 -1.61 19.64 15.41
C SER A 336 -1.13 20.86 16.20
N VAL A 337 -2.09 21.48 16.88
CA VAL A 337 -1.84 22.57 17.81
C VAL A 337 -2.46 22.19 19.14
N ASP A 338 -1.64 22.26 20.19
CA ASP A 338 -2.03 22.00 21.56
C ASP A 338 -1.74 23.23 22.43
N LEU A 339 -2.52 23.38 23.50
CA LEU A 339 -2.28 24.39 24.53
C LEU A 339 -1.74 23.72 25.80
N GLN A 340 -0.47 23.95 26.12
CA GLN A 340 0.15 23.50 27.37
C GLN A 340 -0.06 24.52 28.50
N GLY A 341 -0.43 23.98 29.67
CA GLY A 341 -0.75 24.76 30.88
C GLY A 341 -2.22 25.16 30.91
N ALA A 342 -3.15 24.21 31.07
CA ALA A 342 -4.58 24.50 31.09
C ALA A 342 -4.94 25.62 32.09
N VAL A 343 -5.67 26.64 31.64
CA VAL A 343 -6.18 27.73 32.47
C VAL A 343 -7.67 27.91 32.19
N PRO A 344 -8.53 27.94 33.23
CA PRO A 344 -9.96 28.21 33.06
C PRO A 344 -10.18 29.50 32.27
N GLY A 345 -10.98 29.44 31.22
CA GLY A 345 -11.29 30.59 30.37
C GLY A 345 -10.31 30.82 29.20
N VAL A 346 -9.32 29.96 28.98
CA VAL A 346 -8.56 29.93 27.72
C VAL A 346 -8.90 28.65 26.98
N GLU A 347 -9.31 28.77 25.72
CA GLU A 347 -9.70 27.64 24.89
C GLU A 347 -9.08 27.77 23.50
N LEU A 348 -8.56 26.66 23.00
CA LEU A 348 -8.02 26.56 21.66
C LEU A 348 -9.12 26.11 20.69
N LEU A 349 -9.49 26.98 19.74
CA LEU A 349 -10.52 26.70 18.74
C LEU A 349 -9.96 25.90 17.55
N THR A 350 -8.72 26.20 17.16
CA THR A 350 -8.03 25.55 16.04
C THR A 350 -7.05 24.52 16.57
N ARG A 351 -7.31 23.23 16.37
CA ARG A 351 -6.44 22.13 16.85
C ARG A 351 -5.56 21.50 15.78
N GLN A 352 -5.79 21.83 14.51
CA GLN A 352 -5.04 21.30 13.37
C GLN A 352 -4.79 22.41 12.35
N PHE A 353 -3.72 22.26 11.58
CA PHE A 353 -3.40 23.11 10.44
C PHE A 353 -2.89 22.25 9.29
N ASP A 354 -3.05 22.73 8.07
CA ASP A 354 -2.96 21.93 6.84
C ASP A 354 -1.96 22.50 5.83
N GLY A 355 -1.05 23.36 6.31
CA GLY A 355 0.00 23.99 5.52
C GLY A 355 -0.42 25.16 4.66
N THR A 356 -1.72 25.44 4.54
CA THR A 356 -2.16 26.76 4.12
C THR A 356 -1.86 27.80 5.22
N PRO A 357 -1.64 29.08 4.88
CA PRO A 357 -1.56 30.14 5.88
C PRO A 357 -2.82 30.12 6.74
N SER A 358 -2.65 29.68 7.99
CA SER A 358 -3.77 29.36 8.87
C SER A 358 -3.65 30.18 10.15
N THR A 359 -4.78 30.69 10.63
CA THR A 359 -4.83 31.44 11.89
C THR A 359 -5.32 30.53 12.99
N VAL A 360 -4.40 30.16 13.88
CA VAL A 360 -4.72 29.47 15.12
C VAL A 360 -5.46 30.42 16.03
N SER A 361 -6.73 30.10 16.30
CA SER A 361 -7.60 30.97 17.09
C SER A 361 -7.71 30.49 18.54
N LEU A 362 -7.39 31.40 19.46
CA LEU A 362 -7.50 31.23 20.90
C LEU A 362 -8.64 32.08 21.44
N ARG A 363 -9.59 31.43 22.11
CA ARG A 363 -10.70 32.09 22.78
C ARG A 363 -10.34 32.35 24.23
N VAL A 364 -10.40 33.61 24.65
CA VAL A 364 -10.10 34.04 26.01
C VAL A 364 -11.34 34.67 26.63
N ARG A 365 -11.73 34.17 27.80
CA ARG A 365 -12.83 34.66 28.64
C ARG A 365 -12.27 35.22 29.95
N PRO A 366 -11.88 36.50 29.99
CA PRO A 366 -11.30 37.09 31.19
C PRO A 366 -12.24 37.08 32.40
N SER A 367 -13.56 37.08 32.17
CA SER A 367 -14.60 37.09 33.20
C SER A 367 -14.64 35.83 34.07
N THR A 368 -14.13 34.70 33.57
CA THR A 368 -14.06 33.44 34.35
C THR A 368 -12.78 33.31 35.15
N MET A 369 -11.86 34.28 35.05
CA MET A 369 -10.55 34.25 35.68
C MET A 369 -10.47 35.19 36.88
N ARG A 370 -9.68 34.80 37.90
CA ARG A 370 -9.46 35.66 39.07
C ARG A 370 -8.59 36.87 38.72
N PRO A 371 -8.94 38.08 39.19
CA PRO A 371 -8.05 39.24 39.15
C PRO A 371 -6.67 38.97 39.74
N GLY A 372 -5.62 39.54 39.13
CA GLY A 372 -4.24 39.40 39.60
C GLY A 372 -3.52 38.13 39.13
N VAL A 373 -4.22 37.22 38.44
CA VAL A 373 -3.61 36.01 37.89
C VAL A 373 -2.62 36.37 36.78
N SER A 374 -1.41 35.85 36.92
CA SER A 374 -0.39 35.81 35.86
C SER A 374 -0.02 34.35 35.62
N ARG A 375 -0.11 33.89 34.38
CA ARG A 375 0.23 32.52 33.99
C ARG A 375 1.08 32.54 32.73
N ASP A 376 2.12 31.73 32.73
CA ASP A 376 2.89 31.42 31.54
C ASP A 376 2.32 30.11 30.96
N LEU A 377 2.02 30.16 29.67
CA LEU A 377 1.34 29.15 28.85
C LEU A 377 2.19 28.92 27.61
N SER A 378 1.98 27.82 26.89
CA SER A 378 2.64 27.62 25.60
C SER A 378 1.66 27.03 24.60
N LEU A 379 1.60 27.60 23.40
CA LEU A 379 1.08 26.85 22.27
C LEU A 379 2.19 25.93 21.79
N VAL A 380 1.85 24.68 21.56
CA VAL A 380 2.75 23.64 21.07
C VAL A 380 2.21 23.20 19.73
N ILE A 381 2.95 23.51 18.69
CA ILE A 381 2.60 23.23 17.30
C ILE A 381 3.50 22.08 16.87
N ARG A 382 2.91 20.93 16.55
CA ARG A 382 3.63 19.75 16.08
C ARG A 382 3.34 19.55 14.60
N THR A 383 4.38 19.58 13.78
CA THR A 383 4.24 19.18 12.36
C THR A 383 4.29 17.67 12.26
N TYR A 384 3.41 17.09 11.46
CA TYR A 384 3.53 15.69 11.08
C TYR A 384 4.57 15.58 9.96
N GLY A 385 5.51 14.64 10.10
CA GLY A 385 6.50 14.32 9.08
C GLY A 385 7.33 13.10 9.45
N PRO A 386 7.99 12.45 8.48
CA PRO A 386 8.63 11.14 8.68
C PRO A 386 9.92 11.21 9.49
N ARG A 387 10.58 12.37 9.57
CA ARG A 387 11.96 12.47 10.06
C ARG A 387 12.13 12.95 11.49
N GLU A 388 11.11 13.59 12.07
CA GLU A 388 10.96 13.91 13.50
C GLU A 388 9.78 14.90 13.62
N ASP A 389 8.99 14.78 14.68
CA ASP A 389 7.96 15.77 14.99
C ASP A 389 8.66 17.11 15.30
N HIS A 390 8.69 18.03 14.34
CA HIS A 390 9.16 19.39 14.63
C HIS A 390 8.14 20.07 15.54
N GLU A 391 8.57 20.35 16.76
CA GLU A 391 7.76 21.02 17.77
C GLU A 391 8.14 22.50 17.85
N LEU A 392 7.25 23.38 17.41
CA LEU A 392 7.36 24.83 17.62
C LEU A 392 6.59 25.22 18.88
N ARG A 393 7.27 25.89 19.82
CA ARG A 393 6.65 26.43 21.04
C ARG A 393 6.48 27.94 20.94
N VAL A 394 5.25 28.41 20.97
CA VAL A 394 4.91 29.84 21.07
C VAL A 394 4.60 30.17 22.52
N PRO A 395 5.55 30.77 23.27
CA PRO A 395 5.31 31.11 24.65
C PRO A 395 4.27 32.23 24.76
N MET A 396 3.35 32.06 25.70
CA MET A 396 2.24 32.95 25.95
C MET A 396 2.22 33.38 27.42
N ARG A 397 2.25 34.69 27.67
CA ARG A 397 2.08 35.25 29.01
C ARG A 397 0.71 35.90 29.13
N LEU A 398 -0.14 35.33 29.99
CA LEU A 398 -1.48 35.82 30.28
C LEU A 398 -1.50 36.57 31.61
N ARG A 399 -2.01 37.80 31.60
CA ARG A 399 -2.19 38.62 32.80
C ARG A 399 -3.60 39.19 32.90
N ILE A 400 -4.29 38.90 33.99
CA ILE A 400 -5.61 39.45 34.30
C ILE A 400 -5.46 40.59 35.31
N ARG A 401 -5.71 41.82 34.86
CA ARG A 401 -5.67 43.00 35.73
C ARG A 401 -6.98 43.10 36.50
N GLY A 402 -6.89 43.28 37.81
CA GLY A 402 -8.05 43.65 38.61
C GLY A 402 -8.55 45.04 38.26
N SER A 403 -9.85 45.25 38.43
CA SER A 403 -10.40 46.59 38.42
C SER A 403 -9.74 47.41 39.54
N ALA A 404 -9.22 48.60 39.23
CA ALA A 404 -8.65 49.51 40.23
C ALA A 404 -9.62 49.79 41.40
N THR A 405 -10.93 49.71 41.15
CA THR A 405 -11.98 49.86 42.17
C THR A 405 -12.05 48.71 43.18
N ALA A 406 -11.60 47.50 42.83
CA ALA A 406 -11.54 46.37 43.77
C ALA A 406 -10.32 46.48 44.72
N MET A 407 -9.22 47.06 44.24
CA MET A 407 -8.02 47.33 45.05
C MET A 407 -8.24 48.49 46.03
N ALA A 408 -8.96 49.55 45.60
CA ALA A 408 -9.27 50.69 46.47
C ALA A 408 -10.21 50.33 47.65
N ARG A 409 -11.06 49.29 47.52
CA ARG A 409 -11.97 48.83 48.58
C ARG A 409 -11.31 47.93 49.62
N THR A 410 -10.15 47.35 49.35
CA THR A 410 -9.42 46.51 50.33
C THR A 410 -8.44 47.32 51.17
N THR A 411 -7.95 48.46 50.69
CA THR A 411 -7.13 49.39 51.48
C THR A 411 -7.93 50.37 52.35
N THR A 412 -9.22 50.58 52.06
CA THR A 412 -10.07 51.47 52.87
C THR A 412 -10.74 50.76 54.05
N SER A 413 -10.70 49.43 54.12
CA SER A 413 -11.14 48.65 55.28
C SER A 413 -9.96 48.20 56.15
N GLY A 414 -9.40 49.12 56.94
CA GLY A 414 -9.01 48.78 58.31
C GLY A 414 -7.58 49.10 58.79
N PRO A 415 -7.40 50.24 59.50
CA PRO A 415 -6.48 50.31 60.64
C PRO A 415 -6.86 49.32 61.78
N TRP A 416 -8.00 48.64 61.68
CA TRP A 416 -8.53 47.69 62.66
C TRP A 416 -7.89 46.29 62.57
N ALA A 417 -7.43 45.85 61.38
CA ALA A 417 -6.84 44.51 61.21
C ALA A 417 -5.45 44.36 61.85
N LEU A 418 -4.70 45.46 62.00
CA LEU A 418 -3.42 45.49 62.70
C LEU A 418 -3.56 45.36 64.23
N ASN A 419 -4.72 45.73 64.79
CA ASN A 419 -4.95 45.63 66.24
C ASN A 419 -5.40 44.22 66.66
N THR A 420 -6.14 43.51 65.82
CA THR A 420 -6.53 42.11 66.10
C THR A 420 -5.35 41.14 65.99
N PHE A 421 -4.36 41.43 65.14
CA PHE A 421 -3.13 40.63 65.03
C PHE A 421 -2.20 40.79 66.25
N ARG A 422 -2.21 41.95 66.91
CA ARG A 422 -1.49 42.17 68.18
C ARG A 422 -2.15 41.50 69.38
N LEU A 423 -3.47 41.32 69.37
CA LEU A 423 -4.20 40.63 70.45
C LEU A 423 -4.05 39.10 70.40
N LEU A 424 -3.85 38.51 69.22
CA LEU A 424 -3.65 37.06 69.05
C LEU A 424 -2.22 36.58 69.37
N LEU A 425 -1.23 37.48 69.40
CA LEU A 425 0.16 37.15 69.75
C LEU A 425 0.50 37.38 71.24
N GLY A 426 -0.43 37.93 72.04
CA GLY A 426 -0.19 38.29 73.44
C GLY A 426 -0.62 37.26 74.49
N GLY A 427 -1.18 36.11 74.09
CA GLY A 427 -1.89 35.22 75.02
C GLY A 427 -1.75 33.74 74.75
N ALA A 428 -0.52 33.21 74.68
CA ALA A 428 -0.29 31.77 74.84
C ALA A 428 1.09 31.52 75.49
N SER A 429 1.02 31.00 76.70
CA SER A 429 2.10 30.70 77.65
C SER A 429 3.14 29.72 77.11
N GLY A 430 4.41 30.09 77.28
CA GLY A 430 5.62 29.37 76.84
C GLY A 430 6.01 28.15 77.67
N ALA A 431 5.09 27.23 77.96
CA ALA A 431 5.43 26.00 78.70
C ALA A 431 5.12 24.67 77.97
N VAL A 432 4.36 24.70 76.87
CA VAL A 432 3.99 23.47 76.12
C VAL A 432 4.84 23.27 74.84
N ILE A 433 5.51 24.32 74.37
CA ILE A 433 6.29 24.29 73.12
C ILE A 433 7.67 23.60 73.29
N GLY A 434 8.19 23.51 74.53
CA GLY A 434 9.50 22.91 74.80
C GLY A 434 9.54 21.37 74.68
N ALA A 435 8.43 20.68 74.95
CA ALA A 435 8.40 19.21 74.98
C ALA A 435 8.08 18.58 73.60
N THR A 436 7.30 19.26 72.75
CA THR A 436 6.96 18.78 71.40
C THR A 436 8.05 19.05 70.36
N LEU A 437 8.89 20.08 70.55
CA LEU A 437 10.03 20.34 69.68
C LEU A 437 11.17 19.31 69.82
N GLY A 438 11.34 18.70 71.00
CA GLY A 438 12.35 17.65 71.21
C GLY A 438 12.06 16.34 70.47
N VAL A 439 10.78 15.93 70.40
CA VAL A 439 10.35 14.70 69.72
C VAL A 439 10.32 14.87 68.20
N LEU A 440 9.95 16.07 67.70
CA LEU A 440 10.00 16.38 66.27
C LEU A 440 11.44 16.56 65.76
N ALA A 441 12.36 17.13 66.55
CA ALA A 441 13.76 17.25 66.17
C ALA A 441 14.46 15.89 66.06
N GLY A 442 14.16 14.94 66.95
CA GLY A 442 14.68 13.56 66.88
C GLY A 442 14.15 12.76 65.68
N GLY A 443 12.85 12.92 65.35
CA GLY A 443 12.23 12.28 64.18
C GLY A 443 12.74 12.82 62.85
N ILE A 444 12.91 14.14 62.74
CA ILE A 444 13.44 14.79 61.53
C ILE A 444 14.91 14.41 61.31
N LEU A 445 15.73 14.31 62.37
CA LEU A 445 17.13 13.91 62.20
C LEU A 445 17.26 12.45 61.71
N SER A 446 16.41 11.54 62.19
CA SER A 446 16.38 10.13 61.74
C SER A 446 15.96 10.01 60.26
N VAL A 447 14.90 10.72 59.86
CA VAL A 447 14.44 10.74 58.46
C VAL A 447 15.47 11.39 57.54
N VAL A 448 16.13 12.46 57.98
CA VAL A 448 17.18 13.15 57.20
C VAL A 448 18.42 12.28 57.04
N VAL A 449 18.82 11.49 58.05
CA VAL A 449 19.96 10.55 57.94
C VAL A 449 19.64 9.39 57.00
N VAL A 450 18.42 8.82 57.07
CA VAL A 450 17.98 7.77 56.13
C VAL A 450 17.85 8.30 54.71
N PHE A 451 17.39 9.55 54.53
CA PHE A 451 17.32 10.18 53.21
C PHE A 451 18.70 10.53 52.66
N LEU A 452 19.59 11.11 53.48
CA LEU A 452 20.93 11.52 53.03
C LEU A 452 21.86 10.34 52.75
N LEU A 453 21.67 9.18 53.42
CA LEU A 453 22.50 7.99 53.18
C LEU A 453 21.84 6.98 52.22
N GLY A 454 20.52 6.84 52.24
CA GLY A 454 19.79 5.90 51.38
C GLY A 454 19.51 6.41 49.98
N PHE A 455 19.23 7.70 49.82
CA PHE A 455 18.88 8.29 48.52
C PHE A 455 20.05 8.28 47.52
N PRO A 456 21.31 8.57 47.91
CA PRO A 456 22.45 8.43 47.00
C PRO A 456 22.68 6.99 46.54
N ALA A 457 22.45 6.00 47.40
CA ALA A 457 22.59 4.59 47.05
C ALA A 457 21.53 4.14 46.04
N ILE A 458 20.28 4.60 46.18
CA ILE A 458 19.19 4.33 45.24
C ILE A 458 19.44 5.04 43.90
N LEU A 459 19.88 6.30 43.92
CA LEU A 459 20.26 7.02 42.70
C LEU A 459 21.45 6.36 41.99
N LEU A 460 22.44 5.86 42.74
CA LEU A 460 23.56 5.11 42.20
C LEU A 460 23.10 3.80 41.55
N LEU A 461 22.18 3.06 42.18
CA LEU A 461 21.61 1.84 41.62
C LEU A 461 20.80 2.10 40.34
N LEU A 462 19.97 3.15 40.32
CA LEU A 462 19.23 3.57 39.11
C LEU A 462 20.18 4.04 38.01
N PHE A 463 21.26 4.73 38.36
CA PHE A 463 22.28 5.15 37.41
C PHE A 463 23.05 3.95 36.83
N ILE A 464 23.43 2.98 37.66
CA ILE A 464 24.07 1.72 37.21
C ILE A 464 23.10 0.94 36.31
N HIS A 465 21.81 0.86 36.66
CA HIS A 465 20.81 0.19 35.84
C HIS A 465 20.65 0.85 34.46
N ASN A 466 20.54 2.18 34.40
CA ASN A 466 20.49 2.93 33.14
C ASN A 466 21.77 2.77 32.30
N ILE A 467 22.95 2.76 32.96
CA ILE A 467 24.21 2.49 32.25
C ILE A 467 24.21 1.07 31.69
N MET A 468 23.73 0.08 32.44
CA MET A 468 23.67 -1.30 31.96
C MET A 468 22.71 -1.47 30.78
N GLU A 469 21.54 -0.82 30.75
CA GLU A 469 20.67 -0.82 29.58
C GLU A 469 21.33 -0.16 28.36
N LEU A 470 21.97 1.00 28.55
CA LEU A 470 22.73 1.66 27.50
C LEU A 470 23.89 0.80 26.99
N LEU A 471 24.56 0.06 27.88
CA LEU A 471 25.66 -0.84 27.52
C LEU A 471 25.15 -2.06 26.74
N ILE A 472 23.99 -2.63 27.12
CA ILE A 472 23.34 -3.73 26.40
C ILE A 472 22.90 -3.26 25.00
N GLU A 473 22.30 -2.08 24.89
CA GLU A 473 21.90 -1.51 23.61
C GLU A 473 23.12 -1.18 22.73
N TYR A 474 24.19 -0.64 23.32
CA TYR A 474 25.44 -0.34 22.62
C TYR A 474 26.14 -1.61 22.14
N VAL A 475 26.24 -2.65 22.98
CA VAL A 475 26.82 -3.95 22.59
C VAL A 475 25.96 -4.62 21.52
N GLY A 476 24.63 -4.58 21.64
CA GLY A 476 23.71 -5.07 20.61
C GLY A 476 23.88 -4.37 19.26
N LYS A 477 23.99 -3.04 19.27
CA LYS A 477 24.27 -2.25 18.06
C LYS A 477 25.64 -2.58 17.48
N THR A 478 26.68 -2.70 18.31
CA THR A 478 28.06 -2.97 17.88
C THR A 478 28.21 -4.38 17.29
N VAL A 479 27.59 -5.40 17.90
CA VAL A 479 27.57 -6.77 17.36
C VAL A 479 26.77 -6.82 16.05
N GLY A 480 25.66 -6.07 15.96
CA GLY A 480 24.92 -5.89 14.71
C GLY A 480 25.74 -5.21 13.62
N THR A 481 26.52 -4.17 13.96
CA THR A 481 27.36 -3.46 12.98
C THR A 481 28.53 -4.32 12.50
N ILE A 482 29.13 -5.13 13.38
CA ILE A 482 30.19 -6.09 13.00
C ILE A 482 29.62 -7.19 12.11
N GLY A 483 28.40 -7.68 12.38
CA GLY A 483 27.70 -8.64 11.53
C GLY A 483 27.38 -8.11 10.14
N ILE A 484 26.92 -6.85 10.05
CA ILE A 484 26.65 -6.18 8.77
C ILE A 484 27.96 -5.91 8.02
N ALA A 485 29.01 -5.46 8.70
CA ALA A 485 30.32 -5.24 8.09
C ALA A 485 30.93 -6.56 7.57
N ALA A 486 30.80 -7.66 8.31
CA ALA A 486 31.23 -8.99 7.87
C ALA A 486 30.40 -9.48 6.67
N GLY A 487 29.08 -9.25 6.65
CA GLY A 487 28.21 -9.56 5.52
C GLY A 487 28.55 -8.77 4.25
N ILE A 488 28.85 -7.47 4.39
CA ILE A 488 29.32 -6.61 3.30
C ILE A 488 30.69 -7.07 2.80
N TRP A 489 31.60 -7.46 3.69
CA TRP A 489 32.93 -7.95 3.30
C TRP A 489 32.85 -9.28 2.56
N ILE A 490 32.02 -10.22 3.03
CA ILE A 490 31.76 -11.50 2.35
C ILE A 490 31.11 -11.25 0.99
N GLY A 491 30.15 -10.33 0.91
CA GLY A 491 29.51 -9.91 -0.35
C GLY A 491 30.49 -9.26 -1.34
N LEU A 492 31.41 -8.43 -0.86
CA LEU A 492 32.47 -7.80 -1.68
C LEU A 492 33.50 -8.83 -2.17
N VAL A 493 33.89 -9.80 -1.34
CA VAL A 493 34.80 -10.88 -1.75
C VAL A 493 34.12 -11.78 -2.78
N PHE A 494 32.86 -12.16 -2.57
CA PHE A 494 32.08 -12.93 -3.56
C PHE A 494 31.85 -12.15 -4.86
N GLY A 495 31.55 -10.86 -4.75
CA GLY A 495 31.41 -9.94 -5.87
C GLY A 495 32.70 -9.78 -6.67
N ALA A 496 33.85 -9.67 -6.00
CA ALA A 496 35.16 -9.59 -6.63
C ALA A 496 35.53 -10.90 -7.34
N THR A 497 35.19 -12.07 -6.78
CA THR A 497 35.38 -13.36 -7.46
C THR A 497 34.47 -13.55 -8.67
N ASN A 498 33.24 -13.01 -8.64
CA ASN A 498 32.34 -13.05 -9.80
C ASN A 498 32.73 -12.03 -10.89
N ALA A 499 33.25 -10.86 -10.52
CA ALA A 499 33.82 -9.90 -11.45
C ALA A 499 35.11 -10.42 -12.11
N ALA A 500 35.95 -11.15 -11.37
CA ALA A 500 37.12 -11.83 -11.94
C ALA A 500 36.72 -12.93 -12.94
N ARG A 501 35.61 -13.64 -12.70
CA ARG A 501 35.03 -14.62 -13.64
C ARG A 501 34.47 -13.96 -14.91
N SER A 502 33.80 -12.81 -14.81
CA SER A 502 33.29 -12.10 -15.99
C SER A 502 34.40 -11.43 -16.80
N TRP A 503 35.49 -11.02 -16.16
CA TRP A 503 36.67 -10.51 -16.86
C TRP A 503 37.37 -11.62 -17.67
N LEU A 504 37.49 -12.82 -17.09
CA LEU A 504 38.04 -13.98 -17.78
C LEU A 504 37.19 -14.41 -19.00
N SER A 505 35.86 -14.39 -18.90
CA SER A 505 34.99 -14.70 -20.05
C SER A 505 35.07 -13.63 -21.14
N THR A 506 35.24 -12.36 -20.77
CA THR A 506 35.42 -11.24 -21.72
C THR A 506 36.77 -11.35 -22.45
N VAL A 507 37.85 -11.68 -21.74
CA VAL A 507 39.19 -11.89 -22.34
C VAL A 507 39.18 -13.09 -23.29
N VAL A 508 38.48 -14.18 -22.94
CA VAL A 508 38.34 -15.36 -23.82
C VAL A 508 37.53 -15.03 -25.07
N LEU A 509 36.43 -14.27 -24.96
CA LEU A 509 35.65 -13.84 -26.12
C LEU A 509 36.44 -12.90 -27.04
N VAL A 510 37.23 -11.98 -26.48
CA VAL A 510 38.11 -11.10 -27.26
C VAL A 510 39.21 -11.91 -27.94
N ALA A 511 39.81 -12.89 -27.27
CA ALA A 511 40.81 -13.77 -27.87
C ALA A 511 40.23 -14.61 -29.02
N ILE A 512 38.99 -15.13 -28.86
CA ILE A 512 38.28 -15.85 -29.93
C ILE A 512 37.96 -14.92 -31.12
N ALA A 513 37.50 -13.70 -30.85
CA ALA A 513 37.23 -12.71 -31.89
C ALA A 513 38.50 -12.33 -32.67
N ILE A 514 39.62 -12.12 -31.98
CA ILE A 514 40.92 -11.84 -32.60
C ILE A 514 41.39 -13.05 -33.43
N ALA A 515 41.24 -14.27 -32.91
CA ALA A 515 41.60 -15.49 -33.64
C ALA A 515 40.76 -15.67 -34.91
N LEU A 516 39.46 -15.35 -34.87
CA LEU A 516 38.57 -15.41 -36.04
C LEU A 516 38.90 -14.33 -37.08
N VAL A 517 39.27 -13.13 -36.64
CA VAL A 517 39.73 -12.05 -37.54
C VAL A 517 41.05 -12.43 -38.21
N LEU A 518 42.01 -12.95 -37.44
CA LEU A 518 43.29 -13.40 -37.98
C LEU A 518 43.11 -14.59 -38.95
N TYR A 519 42.24 -15.54 -38.62
CA TYR A 519 41.87 -16.66 -39.51
C TYR A 519 41.16 -16.18 -40.79
N GLY A 520 40.34 -15.13 -40.70
CA GLY A 520 39.69 -14.49 -41.84
C GLY A 520 40.69 -13.76 -42.75
N ILE A 521 41.68 -13.08 -42.17
CA ILE A 521 42.73 -12.38 -42.92
C ILE A 521 43.64 -13.37 -43.65
N GLU A 522 43.93 -14.53 -43.05
CA GLU A 522 44.75 -15.57 -43.67
C GLU A 522 44.02 -16.32 -44.80
N ASN A 523 42.68 -16.32 -44.80
CA ASN A 523 41.84 -16.97 -45.81
C ASN A 523 41.23 -16.04 -46.88
N GLN A 524 41.52 -14.74 -46.88
CA GLN A 524 41.07 -13.81 -47.93
C GLN A 524 42.10 -13.60 -49.06
N GLY A 525 42.63 -14.70 -49.57
CA GLY A 525 43.03 -14.77 -50.97
C GLY A 525 41.83 -15.15 -51.82
N SER A 526 41.25 -14.19 -52.54
CA SER A 526 40.16 -14.34 -53.54
C SER A 526 38.72 -14.32 -53.01
N VAL A 527 38.18 -13.13 -52.70
CA VAL A 527 36.86 -12.69 -53.22
C VAL A 527 36.88 -11.16 -53.35
N VAL A 528 37.25 -10.67 -54.53
CA VAL A 528 36.97 -9.29 -54.96
C VAL A 528 35.68 -9.34 -55.78
N ALA A 529 34.58 -8.83 -55.25
CA ALA A 529 33.51 -8.18 -55.98
C ALA A 529 32.35 -7.82 -55.03
N THR A 530 31.73 -6.67 -55.31
CA THR A 530 30.41 -6.21 -54.81
C THR A 530 30.36 -5.57 -53.42
N VAL A 531 30.87 -4.34 -53.32
CA VAL A 531 30.26 -3.27 -52.50
C VAL A 531 30.36 -1.95 -53.27
N GLN A 532 29.36 -1.68 -54.10
CA GLN A 532 28.96 -0.33 -54.50
C GLN A 532 27.57 -0.10 -53.90
N ASP A 533 27.30 1.15 -53.52
CA ASP A 533 26.04 1.67 -52.96
C ASP A 533 25.79 1.52 -51.46
N ILE A 534 26.48 2.33 -50.66
CA ILE A 534 25.86 3.06 -49.54
C ILE A 534 26.48 4.47 -49.47
N SER A 535 25.86 5.43 -50.15
CA SER A 535 25.92 6.85 -49.76
C SER A 535 24.62 7.17 -49.00
N TRP A 536 24.61 8.28 -48.24
CA TRP A 536 23.54 8.79 -47.35
C TRP A 536 23.70 8.46 -45.86
N PHE A 537 24.37 9.36 -45.14
CA PHE A 537 23.81 10.05 -43.95
C PHE A 537 24.69 11.27 -43.59
N GLN A 538 24.09 12.47 -43.68
CA GLN A 538 24.40 13.64 -42.84
C GLN A 538 23.29 13.74 -41.81
#